data_AF-A0A7X3JZ87-F1
#
_entry.id   AF-A0A7X3JZ87-F1
#
_cell.length_a   1.000
_cell.length_b   1.000
_cell.length_c   1.000
_cell.angle_alpha   90.00
_cell.angle_beta   90.00
_cell.angle_gamma   90.00
#
_symmetry.space_group_name_H-M   'P 1'
#
loop_
_entity.id
_entity.type
_entity.pdbx_description
1 polymer ?
#
loop_
_entity_poly.entity_id
_entity_poly.type
_entity_poly.pdbx_seq_one_letter_code
_entity_poly.pdbx_strand_id
1 'polypeptide(L)'
;MDREGENSLMGIRYLRSKWLKTKAINGDSLVNIHIPETKRYTKDVLRDMLSKHGMVYIKPESGSLGIGVMKVERIRGIKPGEWTYSYQKGRRKKQFQTFGAMYDSIEKDKAPKKYLVQKGIRTLKYNKRSFDMRIMVQRDRSGIWKVTGTVCRLSAPGRIVSNGSQGATLHTLKQMLSPYADGAQLAAVTSRLERLSIRVAKQYARNYRFTRELGLDIALDARLYPWILEVNTTPQIAPFKNIDVPMYNRIKAFRKIK
;
A
#
# COMPACT_ATOMS: atom_id res chain seq x y z
N MET A 1 -13.40 -25.48 6.77
CA MET A 1 -12.30 -26.28 6.20
C MET A 1 -12.10 -25.78 4.78
N ASP A 2 -11.16 -24.85 4.56
CA ASP A 2 -10.84 -24.34 3.22
C ASP A 2 -9.63 -25.14 2.69
N ARG A 3 -9.89 -26.29 2.06
CA ARG A 3 -8.89 -27.11 1.35
C ARG A 3 -8.92 -26.84 -0.17
N GLU A 4 -8.97 -25.57 -0.56
CA GLU A 4 -8.81 -25.16 -1.96
C GLU A 4 -7.67 -24.14 -2.08
N GLY A 5 -6.44 -24.64 -2.21
CA GLY A 5 -5.29 -23.78 -2.53
C GLY A 5 -3.90 -24.32 -2.21
N GLU A 6 -3.76 -25.44 -1.50
CA GLU A 6 -2.45 -25.92 -1.04
C GLU A 6 -1.63 -26.69 -2.09
N ASN A 7 -2.24 -27.20 -3.17
CA ASN A 7 -1.50 -27.90 -4.23
C ASN A 7 -1.33 -27.05 -5.50
N SER A 8 -0.24 -26.27 -5.55
CA SER A 8 0.53 -25.84 -6.76
C SER A 8 1.34 -24.53 -6.58
N LEU A 9 1.58 -24.08 -5.34
CA LEU A 9 2.35 -22.86 -5.05
C LEU A 9 3.80 -22.85 -5.56
N MET A 10 4.35 -23.99 -6.01
CA MET A 10 5.71 -24.06 -6.55
C MET A 10 5.88 -23.45 -7.95
N GLY A 11 4.79 -23.18 -8.70
CA GLY A 11 4.87 -22.70 -10.09
C GLY A 11 4.45 -21.24 -10.33
N ILE A 12 3.79 -20.58 -9.36
CA ILE A 12 3.23 -19.24 -9.59
C ILE A 12 4.31 -18.18 -9.44
N ARG A 13 4.87 -17.77 -10.58
CA ARG A 13 5.90 -16.72 -10.65
C ARG A 13 5.37 -15.33 -10.24
N TYR A 14 4.05 -15.10 -10.33
CA TYR A 14 3.42 -13.79 -10.07
C TYR A 14 2.05 -13.89 -9.41
N LEU A 15 1.89 -13.32 -8.21
CA LEU A 15 0.60 -13.24 -7.52
C LEU A 15 -0.16 -11.97 -7.91
N ARG A 16 -1.36 -12.14 -8.46
CA ARG A 16 -2.28 -11.01 -8.73
C ARG A 16 -3.11 -10.60 -7.51
N SER A 17 -3.47 -11.55 -6.64
CA SER A 17 -4.31 -11.27 -5.46
C SER A 17 -3.54 -10.50 -4.40
N LYS A 18 -4.05 -9.33 -4.02
CA LYS A 18 -3.54 -8.55 -2.89
C LYS A 18 -3.63 -9.33 -1.58
N TRP A 19 -4.67 -10.14 -1.43
CA TRP A 19 -4.87 -10.98 -0.24
C TRP A 19 -3.74 -12.00 -0.08
N LEU A 20 -3.44 -12.75 -1.13
CA LEU A 20 -2.37 -13.75 -1.12
C LEU A 20 -1.00 -13.11 -0.89
N LYS A 21 -0.74 -11.96 -1.52
CA LYS A 21 0.51 -11.19 -1.30
C LYS A 21 0.67 -10.72 0.15
N THR A 22 -0.40 -10.26 0.79
CA THR A 22 -0.37 -9.90 2.21
C THR A 22 -0.17 -11.13 3.10
N LYS A 23 -0.85 -12.25 2.82
CA LYS A 23 -0.66 -13.50 3.56
C LYS A 23 0.76 -14.03 3.47
N ALA A 24 1.41 -13.88 2.30
CA ALA A 24 2.79 -14.30 2.07
C ALA A 24 3.82 -13.64 3.00
N ILE A 25 3.50 -12.46 3.55
CA ILE A 25 4.38 -11.72 4.46
C ILE A 25 3.93 -11.79 5.93
N ASN A 26 2.81 -12.45 6.21
CA ASN A 26 2.16 -12.47 7.52
C ASN A 26 2.79 -13.45 8.54
N GLY A 27 3.86 -14.16 8.14
CA GLY A 27 4.55 -15.16 8.96
C GLY A 27 5.70 -14.62 9.81
N ASP A 28 5.94 -13.32 9.80
CA ASP A 28 7.01 -12.68 10.57
C ASP A 28 6.41 -11.59 11.46
N SER A 29 6.44 -11.79 12.78
CA SER A 29 5.82 -10.88 13.75
C SER A 29 6.33 -9.44 13.63
N LEU A 30 7.60 -9.26 13.29
CA LEU A 30 8.22 -7.94 13.12
C LEU A 30 7.87 -7.30 11.76
N VAL A 31 7.31 -8.06 10.81
CA VAL A 31 6.66 -7.50 9.61
C VAL A 31 5.19 -7.22 9.87
N ASN A 32 4.49 -8.10 10.60
CA ASN A 32 3.05 -8.04 10.82
C ASN A 32 2.58 -6.74 11.47
N ILE A 33 3.37 -6.18 12.39
CA ILE A 33 3.07 -4.89 13.02
C ILE A 33 2.96 -3.74 12.01
N HIS A 34 3.61 -3.87 10.84
CA HIS A 34 3.58 -2.88 9.76
C HIS A 34 2.47 -3.14 8.74
N ILE A 35 1.71 -4.23 8.87
CA ILE A 35 0.63 -4.57 7.94
C ILE A 35 -0.70 -4.03 8.51
N PRO A 36 -1.39 -3.13 7.81
CA PRO A 36 -2.72 -2.71 8.23
C PRO A 36 -3.71 -3.89 8.19
N GLU A 37 -4.51 -4.04 9.24
CA GLU A 37 -5.56 -5.06 9.33
C GLU A 37 -6.38 -5.05 8.03
N THR A 38 -6.50 -6.22 7.40
CA THR A 38 -7.17 -6.38 6.10
C THR A 38 -8.08 -7.59 6.18
N LYS A 39 -9.30 -7.46 5.67
CA LYS A 39 -10.32 -8.52 5.62
C LYS A 39 -11.01 -8.52 4.25
N ARG A 40 -11.63 -9.62 3.88
CA ARG A 40 -12.49 -9.68 2.68
C ARG A 40 -13.73 -8.82 2.90
N TYR A 41 -14.14 -8.11 1.85
CA TYR A 41 -15.26 -7.17 1.92
C TYR A 41 -16.60 -7.90 2.06
N THR A 42 -17.33 -7.56 3.13
CA THR A 42 -18.77 -7.82 3.30
C THR A 42 -19.39 -6.60 3.99
N LYS A 43 -20.72 -6.52 4.05
CA LYS A 43 -21.43 -5.45 4.79
C LYS A 43 -20.99 -5.38 6.24
N ASP A 44 -20.97 -6.52 6.93
CA ASP A 44 -20.63 -6.58 8.35
C ASP A 44 -19.15 -6.32 8.58
N VAL A 45 -18.26 -6.88 7.75
CA VAL A 45 -16.82 -6.57 7.84
C VAL A 45 -16.56 -5.09 7.63
N LEU A 46 -17.22 -4.43 6.67
CA LEU A 46 -17.09 -2.99 6.48
C LEU A 46 -17.56 -2.23 7.72
N ARG A 47 -18.72 -2.60 8.28
CA ARG A 47 -19.29 -1.97 9.49
C ARG A 47 -18.32 -2.10 10.66
N ASP A 48 -17.83 -3.31 10.93
CA ASP A 48 -16.95 -3.61 12.05
C ASP A 48 -15.60 -2.90 11.92
N MET A 49 -14.98 -3.01 10.75
CA MET A 49 -13.68 -2.37 10.48
C MET A 49 -13.79 -0.84 10.55
N LEU A 50 -14.87 -0.26 10.03
CA LEU A 50 -15.12 1.16 10.13
C LEU A 50 -15.43 1.58 11.57
N SER A 51 -16.09 0.71 12.34
CA SER A 51 -16.35 0.97 13.75
C SER A 51 -15.08 0.99 14.58
N LYS A 52 -14.20 0.02 14.34
CA LYS A 52 -12.92 -0.14 15.03
C LYS A 52 -11.90 0.92 14.67
N HIS A 53 -11.80 1.29 13.38
CA HIS A 53 -10.70 2.12 12.89
C HIS A 53 -11.09 3.54 12.49
N GLY A 54 -12.39 3.84 12.32
CA GLY A 54 -12.92 5.14 11.89
C GLY A 54 -12.63 5.51 10.43
N MET A 55 -11.57 4.96 9.84
CA MET A 55 -11.21 5.13 8.43
C MET A 55 -10.73 3.80 7.86
N VAL A 56 -11.23 3.44 6.68
CA VAL A 56 -10.82 2.23 5.95
C VAL A 56 -10.68 2.53 4.46
N TYR A 57 -9.93 1.68 3.76
CA TYR A 57 -9.90 1.62 2.31
C TYR A 57 -10.62 0.36 1.84
N ILE A 58 -11.54 0.52 0.89
CA ILE A 58 -12.12 -0.56 0.11
C ILE A 58 -11.33 -0.64 -1.19
N LYS A 59 -10.72 -1.79 -1.49
CA LYS A 59 -9.89 -1.98 -2.68
C LYS A 59 -10.21 -3.30 -3.39
N PRO A 60 -10.21 -3.34 -4.73
CA PRO A 60 -10.32 -4.61 -5.46
C PRO A 60 -9.23 -5.59 -5.03
N GLU A 61 -9.60 -6.85 -4.81
CA GLU A 61 -8.64 -7.90 -4.45
C GLU A 61 -7.60 -8.10 -5.58
N SER A 62 -8.07 -8.05 -6.82
CA SER A 62 -7.25 -8.07 -8.04
C SER A 62 -7.40 -6.76 -8.84
N GLY A 63 -6.34 -6.42 -9.59
CA GLY A 63 -6.25 -5.18 -10.36
C GLY A 63 -5.10 -4.28 -9.90
N SER A 64 -4.91 -3.18 -10.62
CA SER A 64 -3.74 -2.30 -10.50
C SER A 64 -4.14 -0.82 -10.58
N LEU A 65 -3.15 0.08 -10.60
CA LEU A 65 -3.32 1.50 -10.95
C LEU A 65 -4.20 2.34 -10.00
N GLY A 66 -4.52 1.81 -8.81
CA GLY A 66 -5.43 2.47 -7.87
C GLY A 66 -6.89 2.52 -8.33
N ILE A 67 -7.24 1.83 -9.43
CA ILE A 67 -8.58 1.86 -10.01
C ILE A 67 -9.56 1.11 -9.09
N GLY A 68 -10.68 1.76 -8.79
CA GLY A 68 -11.73 1.20 -7.94
C GLY A 68 -11.44 1.24 -6.44
N VAL A 69 -10.33 1.85 -6.01
CA VAL A 69 -10.06 2.11 -4.59
C VAL A 69 -10.99 3.21 -4.09
N MET A 70 -11.56 2.99 -2.91
CA MET A 70 -12.40 3.95 -2.21
C MET A 70 -11.90 4.15 -0.78
N LYS A 71 -11.86 5.39 -0.33
CA LYS A 71 -11.58 5.74 1.07
C LYS A 71 -12.90 5.95 1.76
N VAL A 72 -13.15 5.27 2.88
CA VAL A 72 -14.38 5.37 3.67
C VAL A 72 -14.02 5.91 5.05
N GLU A 73 -14.79 6.88 5.53
CA GLU A 73 -14.61 7.51 6.83
C GLU A 73 -15.93 7.56 7.58
N ARG A 74 -15.87 7.32 8.90
CA ARG A 74 -16.93 7.57 9.85
C ARG A 74 -16.44 8.63 10.84
N ILE A 75 -17.20 9.71 10.95
CA ILE A 75 -16.88 10.86 11.79
C ILE A 75 -18.02 11.01 12.79
N ARG A 76 -17.67 11.26 14.06
CA ARG A 76 -18.67 11.51 15.10
C ARG A 76 -19.37 12.84 14.81
N GLY A 77 -20.70 12.83 14.87
CA GLY A 77 -21.52 14.03 14.73
C GLY A 77 -21.43 14.94 15.95
N ILE A 78 -22.19 16.03 15.91
CA ILE A 78 -22.22 17.02 16.99
C ILE A 78 -22.95 16.45 18.20
N LYS A 79 -24.04 15.70 17.96
CA LYS A 79 -24.83 15.10 19.04
C LYS A 79 -24.26 13.74 19.47
N PRO A 80 -24.37 13.36 20.76
CA PRO A 80 -24.05 12.02 21.21
C PRO A 80 -24.81 10.95 20.39
N GLY A 81 -24.09 9.93 19.92
CA GLY A 81 -24.67 8.84 19.12
C GLY A 81 -24.79 9.13 17.61
N GLU A 82 -24.58 10.37 17.18
CA GLU A 82 -24.66 10.75 15.77
C GLU A 82 -23.36 10.43 15.03
N TRP A 83 -23.47 9.97 13.78
CA TRP A 83 -22.33 9.63 12.93
C TRP A 83 -22.57 10.12 11.50
N THR A 84 -21.60 10.83 10.94
CA THR A 84 -21.53 11.10 9.50
C THR A 84 -20.64 10.06 8.83
N TYR A 85 -21.13 9.49 7.74
CA TYR A 85 -20.39 8.55 6.91
C TYR A 85 -20.02 9.23 5.60
N SER A 86 -18.84 8.95 5.09
CA SER A 86 -18.47 9.40 3.75
C SER A 86 -17.59 8.38 3.06
N TYR A 87 -17.67 8.35 1.73
CA TYR A 87 -16.63 7.71 0.95
C TYR A 87 -16.21 8.56 -0.24
N GLN A 88 -14.98 8.32 -0.67
CA GLN A 88 -14.39 8.99 -1.81
C GLN A 88 -13.88 7.96 -2.82
N LYS A 89 -14.23 8.14 -4.09
CA LYS A 89 -13.72 7.39 -5.25
C LYS A 89 -13.14 8.38 -6.26
N GLY A 90 -11.83 8.30 -6.50
CA GLY A 90 -11.14 9.32 -7.28
C GLY A 90 -11.24 10.70 -6.60
N ARG A 91 -11.85 11.68 -7.28
CA ARG A 91 -12.11 13.03 -6.73
C ARG A 91 -13.53 13.18 -6.16
N ARG A 92 -14.44 12.26 -6.47
CA ARG A 92 -15.84 12.34 -6.02
C ARG A 92 -15.94 11.87 -4.58
N LYS A 93 -16.41 12.74 -3.69
CA LYS A 93 -16.75 12.42 -2.30
C LYS A 93 -18.27 12.47 -2.13
N LYS A 94 -18.84 11.46 -1.47
CA LYS A 94 -20.26 11.41 -1.10
C LYS A 94 -20.36 11.31 0.43
N GLN A 95 -21.39 11.91 1.02
CA GLN A 95 -21.65 11.89 2.46
C GLN A 95 -23.06 11.36 2.74
N PHE A 96 -23.23 10.73 3.89
CA PHE A 96 -24.46 10.03 4.31
C PHE A 96 -24.62 10.11 5.82
N GLN A 97 -25.86 10.13 6.29
CA GLN A 97 -26.18 10.12 7.73
C GLN A 97 -26.26 8.71 8.32
N THR A 98 -26.40 7.68 7.47
CA THR A 98 -26.49 6.29 7.91
C THR A 98 -25.49 5.41 7.19
N PHE A 99 -25.02 4.37 7.88
CA PHE A 99 -24.18 3.34 7.30
C PHE A 99 -24.88 2.62 6.14
N GLY A 100 -26.19 2.35 6.25
CA GLY A 100 -26.98 1.68 5.22
C GLY A 100 -26.98 2.45 3.90
N ALA A 101 -27.32 3.75 3.94
CA ALA A 101 -27.34 4.58 2.74
C ALA A 101 -25.95 4.69 2.08
N MET A 102 -24.89 4.80 2.88
CA MET A 102 -23.52 4.76 2.37
C MET A 102 -23.20 3.42 1.71
N TYR A 103 -23.54 2.31 2.36
CA TYR A 103 -23.29 0.97 1.85
C TYR A 103 -23.96 0.75 0.50
N ASP A 104 -25.25 1.09 0.37
CA ASP A 104 -25.99 0.92 -0.88
C ASP A 104 -25.40 1.78 -2.02
N SER A 105 -24.90 2.98 -1.68
CA SER A 105 -24.19 3.83 -2.64
C SER A 105 -22.83 3.25 -3.07
N ILE A 106 -22.09 2.66 -2.13
CA ILE A 106 -20.83 1.97 -2.42
C ILE A 106 -21.06 0.76 -3.33
N GLU A 107 -22.11 -0.03 -3.11
CA GLU A 107 -22.43 -1.18 -3.95
C GLU A 107 -22.74 -0.78 -5.40
N LYS A 108 -23.43 0.36 -5.61
CA LYS A 108 -23.66 0.95 -6.94
C LYS A 108 -22.38 1.46 -7.62
N ASP A 109 -21.43 1.98 -6.84
CA ASP A 109 -20.18 2.52 -7.37
C ASP A 109 -19.09 1.44 -7.55
N LYS A 110 -19.22 0.27 -6.92
CA LYS A 110 -18.26 -0.84 -7.05
C LYS A 110 -18.43 -1.54 -8.39
N ALA A 111 -17.33 -2.09 -8.88
CA ALA A 111 -17.39 -3.06 -9.96
C ALA A 111 -17.77 -4.44 -9.38
N PRO A 112 -18.43 -5.32 -10.17
CA PRO A 112 -18.83 -6.67 -9.74
C PRO A 112 -17.63 -7.62 -9.65
N LYS A 113 -16.81 -7.46 -8.60
CA LYS A 113 -15.62 -8.28 -8.33
C LYS A 113 -15.35 -8.38 -6.83
N LYS A 114 -14.39 -9.23 -6.44
CA LYS A 114 -13.96 -9.37 -5.04
C LYS A 114 -13.22 -8.11 -4.56
N TYR A 115 -13.53 -7.68 -3.34
CA TYR A 115 -12.94 -6.53 -2.68
C TYR A 115 -12.38 -6.90 -1.30
N LEU A 116 -11.48 -6.06 -0.80
CA LEU A 116 -10.93 -6.10 0.55
C LEU A 116 -11.29 -4.80 1.28
N VAL A 117 -11.47 -4.89 2.60
CA VAL A 117 -11.51 -3.76 3.53
C VAL A 117 -10.19 -3.75 4.28
N GLN A 118 -9.47 -2.64 4.23
CA GLN A 118 -8.18 -2.46 4.90
C GLN A 118 -8.25 -1.25 5.84
N LYS A 119 -7.66 -1.36 7.03
CA LYS A 119 -7.48 -0.24 7.95
C LYS A 119 -6.87 0.96 7.21
N GLY A 120 -7.51 2.11 7.35
CA GLY A 120 -7.00 3.36 6.80
C GLY A 120 -5.85 3.89 7.64
N ILE A 121 -4.76 4.29 6.97
CA ILE A 121 -3.63 4.96 7.61
C ILE A 121 -3.74 6.46 7.37
N ARG A 122 -3.67 7.26 8.44
CA ARG A 122 -3.54 8.71 8.33
C ARG A 122 -2.08 9.02 8.04
N THR A 123 -1.74 9.00 6.75
CA THR A 123 -0.36 9.15 6.30
C THR A 123 0.12 10.59 6.47
N LEU A 124 1.44 10.78 6.47
CA LEU A 124 2.05 12.07 6.21
C LEU A 124 1.50 12.68 4.92
N LYS A 125 1.52 14.00 4.88
CA LYS A 125 1.07 14.78 3.74
C LYS A 125 2.16 15.73 3.27
N TYR A 126 2.10 16.18 2.04
CA TYR A 126 2.93 17.28 1.56
C TYR A 126 2.02 18.22 0.78
N ASN A 127 1.93 19.48 1.19
CA ASN A 127 0.95 20.44 0.68
C ASN A 127 -0.47 19.86 0.68
N LYS A 128 -0.90 19.32 1.84
CA LYS A 128 -2.22 18.68 2.08
C LYS A 128 -2.52 17.42 1.25
N ARG A 129 -1.58 16.94 0.43
CA ARG A 129 -1.71 15.74 -0.42
C ARG A 129 -1.00 14.56 0.23
N SER A 130 -1.57 13.36 0.11
CA SER A 130 -0.97 12.15 0.70
C SER A 130 0.17 11.65 -0.18
N PHE A 131 1.16 10.99 0.41
CA PHE A 131 2.19 10.32 -0.36
C PHE A 131 2.56 8.97 0.25
N ASP A 132 3.10 8.11 -0.60
CA ASP A 132 3.75 6.87 -0.21
C ASP A 132 5.12 6.78 -0.89
N MET A 133 5.85 5.72 -0.59
CA MET A 133 7.14 5.38 -1.16
C MET A 133 7.00 4.06 -1.90
N ARG A 134 7.47 4.03 -3.14
CA ARG A 134 7.78 2.80 -3.88
C ARG A 134 9.25 2.47 -3.64
N ILE A 135 9.49 1.40 -2.89
CA ILE A 135 10.82 0.88 -2.59
C ILE A 135 11.06 -0.39 -3.41
N MET A 136 12.08 -0.38 -4.26
CA MET A 136 12.53 -1.52 -5.04
C MET A 136 13.52 -2.33 -4.22
N VAL A 137 13.23 -3.63 -4.07
CA VAL A 137 14.11 -4.59 -3.39
C VAL A 137 14.42 -5.71 -4.37
N GLN A 138 15.70 -5.99 -4.61
CA GLN A 138 16.15 -6.96 -5.61
C GLN A 138 17.28 -7.83 -5.05
N ARG A 139 17.39 -9.07 -5.54
CA ARG A 139 18.53 -9.95 -5.26
C ARG A 139 19.72 -9.58 -6.15
N ASP A 140 20.90 -9.51 -5.56
CA ASP A 140 22.16 -9.45 -6.32
C ASP A 140 22.59 -10.84 -6.81
N ARG A 141 23.81 -10.94 -7.35
CA ARG A 141 24.39 -12.17 -7.90
C ARG A 141 24.62 -13.25 -6.85
N SER A 142 24.88 -12.88 -5.59
CA SER A 142 25.03 -13.82 -4.48
C SER A 142 23.70 -14.16 -3.82
N GLY A 143 22.57 -13.67 -4.34
CA GLY A 143 21.23 -13.93 -3.81
C GLY A 143 20.87 -13.05 -2.62
N ILE A 144 21.70 -12.06 -2.27
CA ILE A 144 21.47 -11.15 -1.15
C ILE A 144 20.48 -10.07 -1.59
N TRP A 145 19.46 -9.84 -0.76
CA TRP A 145 18.46 -8.80 -0.97
C TRP A 145 19.03 -7.41 -0.68
N LYS A 146 18.85 -6.48 -1.60
CA LYS A 146 19.28 -5.07 -1.51
C LYS A 146 18.13 -4.14 -1.88
N VAL A 147 18.05 -2.98 -1.24
CA VAL A 147 17.21 -1.88 -1.75
C VAL A 147 17.96 -1.21 -2.90
N THR A 148 17.35 -1.22 -4.08
CA THR A 148 17.98 -0.71 -5.30
C THR A 148 17.40 0.63 -5.75
N GLY A 149 16.30 1.07 -5.16
CA GLY A 149 15.79 2.42 -5.37
C GLY A 149 14.56 2.73 -4.53
N THR A 150 14.39 4.01 -4.23
CA THR A 150 13.23 4.54 -3.51
C THR A 150 12.74 5.78 -4.23
N VAL A 151 11.43 5.83 -4.49
CA VAL A 151 10.77 7.03 -5.03
C VAL A 151 9.51 7.31 -4.24
N CYS A 152 9.29 8.57 -3.89
CA CYS A 152 8.03 9.01 -3.28
C CYS A 152 7.03 9.36 -4.36
N ARG A 153 5.75 9.01 -4.15
CA ARG A 153 4.67 9.33 -5.06
C ARG A 153 3.65 10.21 -4.35
N LEU A 154 3.60 11.48 -4.73
CA LEU A 154 2.68 12.47 -4.17
C LEU A 154 1.37 12.45 -4.95
N SER A 155 0.26 12.14 -4.28
CA SER A 155 -1.06 12.05 -4.92
C SER A 155 -1.43 13.35 -5.63
N ALA A 156 -2.12 13.27 -6.77
CA ALA A 156 -2.71 14.46 -7.40
C ALA A 156 -3.69 15.17 -6.43
N PRO A 157 -3.91 16.48 -6.58
CA PRO A 157 -4.88 17.22 -5.76
C PRO A 157 -6.26 16.54 -5.72
N GLY A 158 -6.80 16.40 -4.51
CA GLY A 158 -8.10 15.78 -4.27
C GLY A 158 -8.18 14.27 -4.55
N ARG A 159 -7.06 13.56 -4.78
CA ARG A 159 -7.04 12.09 -4.92
C ARG A 159 -6.66 11.42 -3.59
N ILE A 160 -7.18 10.21 -3.40
CA ILE A 160 -6.90 9.34 -2.23
C ILE A 160 -5.82 8.29 -2.51
N VAL A 161 -5.33 8.20 -3.75
CA VAL A 161 -4.30 7.26 -4.17
C VAL A 161 -3.15 8.02 -4.83
N SER A 162 -1.94 7.54 -4.59
CA SER A 162 -0.64 8.09 -5.03
C SER A 162 -0.08 7.34 -6.24
N ASN A 163 -0.92 6.64 -7.01
CA ASN A 163 -0.44 5.95 -8.21
C ASN A 163 -0.15 6.95 -9.35
N GLY A 164 0.96 6.77 -10.07
CA GLY A 164 1.33 7.61 -11.21
C GLY A 164 0.27 7.68 -12.30
N SER A 165 -0.43 6.57 -12.59
CA SER A 165 -1.54 6.57 -13.55
C SER A 165 -2.77 7.37 -13.09
N GLN A 166 -2.78 7.84 -11.84
CA GLN A 166 -3.81 8.70 -11.26
C GLN A 166 -3.31 10.16 -11.13
N GLY A 167 -2.18 10.49 -11.77
CA GLY A 167 -1.58 11.82 -11.80
C GLY A 167 -0.65 12.13 -10.63
N ALA A 168 -0.13 11.10 -9.94
CA ALA A 168 0.84 11.32 -8.88
C ALA A 168 2.17 11.83 -9.44
N THR A 169 2.77 12.81 -8.77
CA THR A 169 4.11 13.32 -9.10
C THR A 169 5.16 12.60 -8.27
N LEU A 170 6.37 12.52 -8.82
CA LEU A 170 7.47 11.78 -8.23
C LEU A 170 8.42 12.73 -7.51
N HIS A 171 8.91 12.31 -6.36
CA HIS A 171 9.82 13.09 -5.50
C HIS A 171 10.84 12.18 -4.83
N THR A 172 11.94 12.75 -4.37
CA THR A 172 12.91 12.03 -3.53
C THR A 172 12.38 11.87 -2.10
N LEU A 173 12.92 10.89 -1.37
CA LEU A 173 12.61 10.71 0.05
C LEU A 173 12.99 11.95 0.88
N LYS A 174 14.16 12.53 0.60
CA LYS A 174 14.66 13.73 1.26
C LYS A 174 13.71 14.93 1.09
N GLN A 175 13.25 15.19 -0.13
CA GLN A 175 12.31 16.29 -0.40
C GLN A 175 10.98 16.12 0.36
N MET A 176 10.47 14.90 0.43
CA MET A 176 9.16 14.64 1.05
C MET A 176 9.20 14.61 2.57
N LEU A 177 10.36 14.29 3.16
CA LEU A 177 10.53 14.18 4.60
C LEU A 177 11.20 15.39 5.25
N SER A 178 11.76 16.34 4.49
CA SER A 178 12.37 17.54 5.07
C SER A 178 11.47 18.36 6.00
N PRO A 179 10.11 18.41 5.84
CA PRO A 179 9.25 19.10 6.81
C PRO A 179 9.04 18.33 8.12
N TYR A 180 9.48 17.07 8.19
CA TYR A 180 9.13 16.13 9.26
C TYR A 180 10.34 15.52 9.97
N ALA A 181 11.52 15.61 9.35
CA ALA A 181 12.72 14.95 9.83
C ALA A 181 13.96 15.79 9.49
N ASP A 182 14.80 16.02 10.51
CA ASP A 182 16.14 16.55 10.32
C ASP A 182 17.09 15.52 9.67
N GLY A 183 18.37 15.85 9.50
CA GLY A 183 19.34 14.95 8.88
C GLY A 183 19.50 13.60 9.59
N ALA A 184 19.52 13.60 10.93
CA ALA A 184 19.68 12.38 11.71
C ALA A 184 18.40 11.52 11.69
N GLN A 185 17.24 12.17 11.84
CA GLN A 185 15.94 11.51 11.75
C GLN A 185 15.69 10.94 10.35
N LEU A 186 16.05 11.67 9.29
CA LEU A 186 15.93 11.21 7.92
C LEU A 186 16.80 9.96 7.69
N ALA A 187 18.04 9.95 8.19
CA ALA A 187 18.92 8.79 8.11
C ALA A 187 18.32 7.58 8.87
N ALA A 188 17.82 7.80 10.08
CA ALA A 188 17.18 6.77 10.90
C ALA A 188 15.94 6.16 10.22
N VAL A 189 15.05 7.00 9.68
CA VAL A 189 13.85 6.55 8.95
C VAL A 189 14.23 5.81 7.67
N THR A 190 15.19 6.32 6.90
CA THR A 190 15.69 5.66 5.69
C THR A 190 16.23 4.27 6.00
N SER A 191 17.07 4.16 7.04
CA SER A 191 17.63 2.89 7.49
C SER A 191 16.54 1.92 7.99
N ARG A 192 15.52 2.42 8.69
CA ARG A 192 14.36 1.62 9.12
C ARG A 192 13.56 1.09 7.93
N LEU A 193 13.29 1.92 6.94
CA LEU A 193 12.60 1.54 5.71
C LEU A 193 13.37 0.47 4.93
N GLU A 194 14.69 0.61 4.83
CA GLU A 194 15.56 -0.37 4.18
C GLU A 194 15.52 -1.73 4.90
N ARG A 195 15.73 -1.75 6.21
CA ARG A 195 15.66 -2.98 7.02
C ARG A 195 14.31 -3.67 6.90
N LEU A 196 13.21 -2.90 7.01
CA LEU A 196 11.86 -3.43 6.84
C LEU A 196 11.67 -4.02 5.44
N SER A 197 12.12 -3.31 4.40
CA SER A 197 11.94 -3.72 3.01
C SER A 197 12.67 -5.01 2.69
N ILE A 198 13.92 -5.14 3.14
CA ILE A 198 14.71 -6.37 3.00
C ILE A 198 14.06 -7.53 3.76
N ARG A 199 13.55 -7.27 4.98
CA ARG A 199 12.87 -8.29 5.79
C ARG A 199 11.59 -8.79 5.11
N VAL A 200 10.79 -7.89 4.56
CA VAL A 200 9.59 -8.23 3.78
C VAL A 200 9.97 -9.11 2.58
N ALA A 201 11.03 -8.75 1.85
CA ALA A 201 11.47 -9.53 0.69
C ALA A 201 11.96 -10.94 1.07
N LYS A 202 12.73 -11.05 2.17
CA LYS A 202 13.13 -12.35 2.73
C LYS A 202 11.91 -13.20 3.14
N GLN A 203 10.95 -12.61 3.86
CA GLN A 203 9.76 -13.32 4.30
C GLN A 203 8.89 -13.76 3.11
N TYR A 204 8.68 -12.89 2.13
CA TYR A 204 7.94 -13.23 0.91
C TYR A 204 8.61 -14.40 0.16
N ALA A 205 9.93 -14.37 0.05
CA ALA A 205 10.70 -15.40 -0.66
C ALA A 205 10.70 -16.77 0.04
N ARG A 206 10.38 -16.86 1.35
CA ARG A 206 10.16 -18.16 2.01
C ARG A 206 8.97 -18.90 1.41
N ASN A 207 7.92 -18.16 1.05
CA ASN A 207 6.72 -18.71 0.42
C ASN A 207 6.86 -18.82 -1.11
N TYR A 208 7.66 -17.94 -1.73
CA TYR A 208 7.83 -17.85 -3.19
C TYR A 208 9.32 -17.81 -3.56
N ARG A 209 10.00 -18.97 -3.51
CA ARG A 209 11.48 -19.09 -3.59
C ARG A 209 12.13 -18.44 -4.81
N PHE A 210 11.40 -18.39 -5.94
CA PHE A 210 11.86 -17.84 -7.22
C PHE A 210 11.68 -16.31 -7.32
N THR A 211 11.22 -15.65 -6.26
CA THR A 211 11.10 -14.19 -6.23
C THR A 211 12.49 -13.56 -6.25
N ARG A 212 12.71 -12.62 -7.17
CA ARG A 212 13.98 -11.91 -7.33
C ARG A 212 13.88 -10.41 -7.18
N GLU A 213 12.67 -9.88 -7.28
CA GLU A 213 12.39 -8.48 -7.06
C GLU A 213 11.02 -8.27 -6.46
N LEU A 214 10.88 -7.21 -5.68
CA LEU A 214 9.62 -6.69 -5.18
C LEU A 214 9.63 -5.17 -5.24
N GLY A 215 8.46 -4.58 -5.50
CA GLY A 215 8.19 -3.17 -5.24
C GLY A 215 7.26 -3.05 -4.06
N LEU A 216 7.74 -2.47 -2.97
CA LEU A 216 6.96 -2.25 -1.76
C LEU A 216 6.38 -0.84 -1.79
N ASP A 217 5.07 -0.75 -1.61
CA ASP A 217 4.36 0.52 -1.44
C ASP A 217 4.21 0.73 0.08
N ILE A 218 4.98 1.66 0.63
CA ILE A 218 5.03 1.94 2.08
C ILE A 218 4.63 3.40 2.32
N ALA A 219 3.79 3.65 3.31
CA ALA A 219 3.50 5.01 3.78
C ALA A 219 3.98 5.20 5.22
N LEU A 220 4.19 6.46 5.61
CA LEU A 220 4.50 6.84 6.98
C LEU A 220 3.29 7.53 7.60
N ASP A 221 3.03 7.29 8.88
CA ASP A 221 2.10 8.11 9.66
C ASP A 221 2.82 9.29 10.34
N ALA A 222 2.07 10.06 11.14
CA ALA A 222 2.60 11.24 11.85
C ALA A 222 3.75 10.94 12.83
N ARG A 223 3.97 9.67 13.22
CA ARG A 223 5.08 9.25 14.09
C ARG A 223 6.25 8.68 13.30
N LEU A 224 6.27 8.89 11.97
CA LEU A 224 7.23 8.28 11.05
C LEU A 224 7.22 6.74 11.13
N TYR A 225 6.08 6.14 11.51
CA TYR A 225 5.94 4.69 11.57
C TYR A 225 5.59 4.15 10.17
N PRO A 226 6.33 3.17 9.64
CA PRO A 226 6.09 2.64 8.29
C PRO A 226 4.93 1.65 8.28
N TRP A 227 4.06 1.79 7.28
CA TRP A 227 2.92 0.92 7.00
C TRP A 227 3.03 0.36 5.59
N ILE A 228 3.03 -0.97 5.46
CA ILE A 228 3.09 -1.68 4.17
C ILE A 228 1.68 -1.67 3.56
N LEU A 229 1.48 -0.85 2.53
CA LEU A 229 0.20 -0.73 1.85
C LEU A 229 0.00 -1.87 0.84
N GLU A 230 1.05 -2.19 0.09
CA GLU A 230 1.05 -3.25 -0.92
C GLU A 230 2.45 -3.81 -1.20
N VAL A 231 2.52 -5.11 -1.48
CA VAL A 231 3.69 -5.78 -2.07
C VAL A 231 3.41 -5.98 -3.56
N ASN A 232 4.31 -5.57 -4.45
CA ASN A 232 4.19 -5.76 -5.90
C ASN A 232 5.27 -6.73 -6.40
N THR A 233 4.85 -7.82 -7.06
CA THR A 233 5.72 -8.87 -7.59
C THR A 233 6.17 -8.62 -9.03
N THR A 234 5.58 -7.63 -9.70
CA THR A 234 5.95 -7.14 -11.04
C THR A 234 6.02 -5.61 -11.04
N PRO A 235 6.92 -5.01 -10.24
CA PRO A 235 6.94 -3.56 -10.09
C PRO A 235 7.35 -2.86 -11.39
N GLN A 236 6.66 -1.77 -11.72
CA GLN A 236 7.07 -0.89 -12.81
C GLN A 236 8.26 -0.04 -12.38
N ILE A 237 9.24 0.12 -13.27
CA ILE A 237 10.47 0.87 -13.00
C ILE A 237 10.58 2.18 -13.79
N ALA A 238 9.69 2.41 -14.75
CA ALA A 238 9.67 3.66 -15.54
C ALA A 238 9.68 4.93 -14.67
N PRO A 239 8.96 5.00 -13.51
CA PRO A 239 9.02 6.17 -12.64
C PRO A 239 10.43 6.55 -12.18
N PHE A 240 11.33 5.58 -11.98
CA PHE A 240 12.68 5.85 -11.49
C PHE A 240 13.54 6.60 -12.49
N LYS A 241 13.32 6.40 -13.80
CA LYS A 241 14.06 7.11 -14.86
C LYS A 241 13.89 8.63 -14.78
N ASN A 242 12.71 9.08 -14.35
CA ASN A 242 12.35 10.50 -14.30
C ASN A 242 12.79 11.18 -13.00
N ILE A 243 13.41 10.43 -12.07
CA ILE A 243 13.86 10.95 -10.77
C ILE A 243 15.37 10.88 -10.65
N ASP A 244 15.95 9.73 -10.99
CA ASP A 244 17.37 9.48 -10.80
C ASP A 244 17.82 8.41 -11.81
N VAL A 245 18.50 8.86 -12.86
CA VAL A 245 18.99 7.99 -13.94
C VAL A 245 20.00 6.94 -13.42
N PRO A 246 20.99 7.29 -12.58
CA PRO A 246 21.83 6.29 -11.89
C PRO A 246 21.03 5.22 -11.12
N MET A 247 20.03 5.62 -10.35
CA MET A 247 19.15 4.70 -9.61
C MET A 247 18.38 3.78 -10.57
N TYR A 248 17.82 4.33 -11.64
CA TYR A 248 17.14 3.56 -12.67
C TYR A 248 18.07 2.53 -13.35
N ASN A 249 19.31 2.93 -13.67
CA ASN A 249 20.31 2.05 -14.26
C ASN A 249 20.72 0.93 -13.30
N ARG A 250 20.87 1.23 -12.00
CA ARG A 250 21.09 0.22 -10.96
C ARG A 250 19.96 -0.81 -10.91
N ILE A 251 18.71 -0.35 -10.88
CA ILE A 251 17.53 -1.25 -10.88
C ILE A 251 17.54 -2.17 -12.12
N LYS A 252 17.86 -1.62 -13.30
CA LYS A 252 17.98 -2.40 -14.54
C LYS A 252 19.13 -3.41 -14.48
N ALA A 253 20.28 -3.04 -13.94
CA ALA A 253 21.42 -3.94 -13.81
C ALA A 253 21.07 -5.16 -12.95
N PHE A 254 20.36 -4.96 -11.84
CA PHE A 254 19.87 -6.04 -10.98
C PHE A 254 18.88 -6.98 -11.71
N ARG A 255 18.01 -6.45 -12.59
CA ARG A 255 17.10 -7.29 -13.41
C ARG A 255 17.81 -8.18 -14.42
N LYS A 256 19.02 -7.81 -14.86
CA LYS A 256 19.81 -8.58 -15.83
C LYS A 256 20.57 -9.74 -15.19
N ILE A 257 20.74 -9.73 -13.87
CA ILE A 257 21.32 -10.85 -13.14
C ILE A 257 20.38 -12.04 -13.35
N LYS A 258 20.88 -13.19 -13.82
CA LYS A 258 20.10 -14.43 -13.96
C LYS A 258 20.08 -15.23 -12.67
#